data_AF-A0A7S3LXJ2-F1
#
_entry.id   AF-A0A7S3LXJ2-F1
#
_cell.length_a   1.000
_cell.length_b   1.000
_cell.length_c   1.000
_cell.angle_alpha   90.00
_cell.angle_beta   90.00
_cell.angle_gamma   90.00
#
_symmetry.space_group_name_H-M   'P 1'
#
loop_
_entity.id
_entity.type
_entity.pdbx_description
1 polymer ?
#
loop_
_entity_poly.entity_id
_entity_poly.type
_entity_poly.pdbx_seq_one_letter_code
_entity_poly.pdbx_strand_id
1 'polypeptide(L)'
;MARNKEKRFQEFDFHVDVDAEVERYAEYAKKLENVIIDTVYELNNWAQQGQRILVEGANATMLDIDFGTYPYVTSSNASIGGAVTGLGLAANKIECVIGVVKAYTTRVGAGPFPTELLGEDGERLQKEGHEVGTTTQRARRCGWLDTVVVRYTSMINGFKYLNLTKLDTLSIFDTIKIGFGYTYNVRCPCLLLNRSLYVLPYPTALSIFSNFSIVSPVLITGVNTRSHSRAYKIFISVLCCF
;
A
#
# COMPACT_ATOMS: atom_id res chain seq x y z
N MET A 1 7.02 24.60 12.54
CA MET A 1 7.93 23.83 11.67
C MET A 1 9.29 24.52 11.42
N ALA A 2 9.41 25.85 11.41
CA ALA A 2 10.67 26.55 11.11
C ALA A 2 11.79 26.45 12.19
N ARG A 3 11.49 26.12 13.46
CA ARG A 3 12.50 26.08 14.55
C ARG A 3 13.21 24.73 14.74
N ASN A 4 12.87 23.70 13.95
CA ASN A 4 13.51 22.37 14.02
C ASN A 4 14.55 22.13 12.90
N LYS A 5 14.88 23.18 12.13
CA LYS A 5 15.76 23.10 10.94
C LYS A 5 17.22 22.80 11.32
N GLU A 6 17.70 23.36 12.42
CA GLU A 6 19.13 23.36 12.79
C GLU A 6 19.65 22.01 13.32
N LYS A 7 18.81 21.17 13.93
CA LYS A 7 19.28 19.90 14.52
C LYS A 7 19.48 18.75 13.53
N ARG A 8 18.91 18.83 12.31
CA ARG A 8 18.98 17.76 11.30
C ARG A 8 19.87 18.08 10.09
N PHE A 9 20.20 19.35 9.85
CA PHE A 9 20.81 19.81 8.62
C PHE A 9 21.95 20.81 8.90
N GLN A 10 22.90 20.44 9.77
CA GLN A 10 23.97 21.33 10.25
C GLN A 10 24.90 21.88 9.14
N GLU A 11 24.81 21.38 7.91
CA GLU A 11 25.61 21.81 6.75
C GLU A 11 24.78 22.00 5.45
N PHE A 12 23.49 22.33 5.54
CA PHE A 12 22.74 22.73 4.34
C PHE A 12 22.68 24.25 4.27
N ASP A 13 23.61 24.86 3.53
CA ASP A 13 23.51 26.26 3.11
C ASP A 13 22.37 26.38 2.10
N PHE A 14 21.15 26.48 2.63
CA PHE A 14 19.92 26.56 1.85
C PHE A 14 19.74 28.01 1.40
N HIS A 15 20.49 28.40 0.38
CA HIS A 15 20.29 29.66 -0.33
C HIS A 15 19.18 29.48 -1.37
N VAL A 16 18.08 30.21 -1.23
CA VAL A 16 16.99 30.24 -2.21
C VAL A 16 16.90 31.66 -2.75
N ASP A 17 17.12 31.78 -4.05
CA ASP A 17 16.81 32.99 -4.80
C ASP A 17 15.30 33.02 -5.03
N VAL A 18 14.61 33.86 -4.25
CA VAL A 18 13.16 33.98 -4.31
C VAL A 18 12.71 34.56 -5.64
N ASP A 19 13.42 35.55 -6.17
CA ASP A 19 13.04 36.25 -7.40
C ASP A 19 13.20 35.33 -8.61
N ALA A 20 14.31 34.58 -8.68
CA ALA A 20 14.51 33.58 -9.73
C ALA A 20 13.49 32.44 -9.68
N GLU A 21 13.10 31.99 -8.47
CA GLU A 21 12.04 30.99 -8.32
C GLU A 21 10.68 31.52 -8.79
N VAL A 22 10.32 32.75 -8.41
CA VAL A 22 9.07 33.39 -8.85
C VAL A 22 9.03 33.50 -10.37
N GLU A 23 10.10 33.98 -11.01
CA GLU A 23 10.19 34.08 -12.48
C GLU A 23 10.02 32.71 -13.14
N ARG A 24 10.71 31.69 -12.62
CA ARG A 24 10.62 30.31 -13.12
C ARG A 24 9.21 29.74 -13.02
N TYR A 25 8.52 29.92 -11.88
CA TYR A 25 7.14 29.44 -11.72
C TYR A 25 6.14 30.23 -12.57
N ALA A 26 6.40 31.51 -12.85
CA ALA A 26 5.59 32.29 -13.78
C ALA A 26 5.64 31.74 -15.21
N GLU A 27 6.80 31.22 -15.65
CA GLU A 27 6.90 30.52 -16.93
C GLU A 27 6.13 29.19 -16.95
N TYR A 28 6.16 28.43 -15.84
CA TYR A 28 5.38 27.19 -15.74
C TYR A 28 3.88 27.46 -15.73
N ALA A 29 3.42 28.53 -15.07
CA ALA A 29 2.02 28.94 -15.07
C ALA A 29 1.51 29.17 -16.49
N LYS A 30 2.27 29.87 -17.35
CA LYS A 30 1.93 30.07 -18.77
C LYS A 30 1.78 28.75 -19.54
N LYS A 31 2.59 27.74 -19.23
CA LYS A 31 2.52 26.42 -19.87
C LYS A 31 1.31 25.60 -19.41
N LEU A 32 0.86 25.81 -18.18
CA LEU A 32 -0.23 25.06 -17.55
C LEU A 32 -1.60 25.74 -17.68
N GLU A 33 -1.65 27.02 -18.08
CA GLU A 33 -2.87 27.83 -18.15
C GLU A 33 -4.03 27.10 -18.85
N ASN A 34 -3.75 26.43 -19.97
CA ASN A 34 -4.77 25.75 -20.80
C ASN A 34 -5.24 24.39 -20.24
N VAL A 35 -4.68 23.91 -19.12
CA VAL A 35 -5.07 22.63 -18.50
C VAL A 35 -5.62 22.77 -17.08
N ILE A 36 -5.72 24.00 -16.57
CA ILE A 36 -6.32 24.30 -15.27
C ILE A 36 -7.83 24.41 -15.44
N ILE A 37 -8.58 23.56 -14.72
CA ILE A 37 -10.05 23.52 -14.73
C ILE A 37 -10.58 23.33 -13.31
N ASP A 38 -11.88 23.64 -13.10
CA ASP A 38 -12.60 23.21 -11.91
C ASP A 38 -12.88 21.71 -12.01
N THR A 39 -11.96 20.90 -11.46
CA THR A 39 -12.04 19.45 -11.53
C THR A 39 -13.24 18.89 -10.77
N VAL A 40 -13.70 19.55 -9.71
CA VAL A 40 -14.85 19.08 -8.91
C VAL A 40 -16.13 19.19 -9.74
N TYR A 41 -16.35 20.33 -10.41
CA TYR A 41 -17.51 20.52 -11.27
C TYR A 41 -17.49 19.56 -12.46
N GLU A 42 -16.36 19.47 -13.16
CA GLU A 42 -16.21 18.62 -14.35
C GLU A 42 -16.37 17.13 -14.02
N LEU A 43 -15.71 16.62 -12.96
CA LEU A 43 -15.84 15.21 -12.56
C LEU A 43 -17.28 14.85 -12.16
N ASN A 44 -17.98 15.76 -11.47
CA ASN A 44 -19.37 15.53 -11.10
C ASN A 44 -20.31 15.55 -12.31
N ASN A 45 -20.05 16.42 -13.29
CA ASN A 45 -20.78 16.42 -14.57
C ASN A 45 -20.56 15.14 -15.36
N TRP A 46 -19.31 14.68 -15.50
CA TRP A 46 -19.01 13.41 -16.17
C TRP A 46 -19.67 12.22 -15.48
N ALA A 47 -19.66 12.21 -14.14
CA ALA A 47 -20.36 11.20 -13.37
C ALA A 47 -21.88 11.25 -13.59
N GLN A 48 -22.49 12.44 -13.66
CA GLN A 48 -23.93 12.61 -13.91
C GLN A 48 -24.32 12.17 -15.33
N GLN A 49 -23.46 12.43 -16.32
CA GLN A 49 -23.61 11.96 -17.70
C GLN A 49 -23.41 10.44 -17.84
N GLY A 50 -23.03 9.76 -16.76
CA GLY A 50 -22.80 8.32 -16.75
C GLY A 50 -21.52 7.89 -17.46
N GLN A 51 -20.54 8.80 -17.58
CA GLN A 51 -19.23 8.46 -18.11
C GLN A 51 -18.49 7.47 -17.22
N ARG A 52 -17.53 6.76 -17.81
CA ARG A 52 -16.64 5.87 -17.07
C ARG A 52 -15.43 6.63 -16.57
N ILE A 53 -15.24 6.66 -15.26
CA ILE A 53 -14.15 7.36 -14.58
C ILE A 53 -13.25 6.32 -13.89
N LEU A 54 -11.98 6.30 -14.28
CA LEU A 54 -10.94 5.53 -13.60
C LEU A 54 -10.19 6.46 -12.65
N VAL A 55 -10.07 6.06 -11.40
CA VAL A 55 -9.23 6.74 -10.40
C VAL A 55 -8.00 5.91 -10.14
N GLU A 56 -6.84 6.48 -10.44
CA GLU A 56 -5.54 5.87 -10.19
C GLU A 56 -5.06 6.27 -8.80
N GLY A 57 -5.11 5.34 -7.84
CA GLY A 57 -4.54 5.54 -6.52
C GLY A 57 -3.02 5.59 -6.57
N ALA A 58 -2.43 6.61 -5.96
CA ALA A 58 -0.99 6.69 -5.71
C ALA A 58 -0.63 6.06 -4.37
N ASN A 59 0.63 5.64 -4.24
CA ASN A 59 1.14 4.93 -3.05
C ASN A 59 0.31 3.66 -2.73
N ALA A 60 0.25 3.26 -1.46
CA ALA A 60 -0.47 2.08 -1.00
C ALA A 60 -1.08 2.34 0.38
N THR A 61 -2.12 1.61 0.76
CA THR A 61 -2.80 1.84 2.06
C THR A 61 -1.87 1.67 3.27
N MET A 62 -0.84 0.83 3.20
CA MET A 62 0.15 0.71 4.28
C MET A 62 1.11 1.91 4.41
N LEU A 63 1.05 2.84 3.45
CA LEU A 63 1.68 4.16 3.46
C LEU A 63 0.68 5.29 3.75
N ASP A 64 -0.60 4.99 4.00
CA ASP A 64 -1.61 6.00 4.35
C ASP A 64 -1.24 6.70 5.67
N ILE A 65 -1.49 8.01 5.76
CA ILE A 65 -1.16 8.79 6.96
C ILE A 65 -1.87 8.31 8.23
N ASP A 66 -3.11 7.85 8.11
CA ASP A 66 -3.95 7.42 9.24
C ASP A 66 -3.87 5.91 9.47
N PHE A 67 -3.81 5.13 8.39
CA PHE A 67 -3.94 3.68 8.44
C PHE A 67 -2.63 2.92 8.17
N GLY A 68 -1.58 3.63 7.74
CA GLY A 68 -0.30 3.01 7.42
C GLY A 68 0.55 2.71 8.65
N THR A 69 1.78 2.24 8.41
CA THR A 69 2.77 2.00 9.48
C THR A 69 3.40 3.28 10.00
N TYR A 70 2.60 4.16 10.62
CA TYR A 70 3.06 5.43 11.16
C TYR A 70 4.28 5.25 12.09
N PRO A 71 5.32 6.11 12.01
CA PRO A 71 5.45 7.34 11.20
C PRO A 71 6.04 7.11 9.79
N TYR A 72 6.18 5.86 9.35
CA TYR A 72 6.82 5.50 8.08
C TYR A 72 5.81 5.45 6.93
N VAL A 73 5.12 6.56 6.74
CA VAL A 73 3.97 6.73 5.84
C VAL A 73 4.16 7.97 4.97
N THR A 74 3.34 8.11 3.93
CA THR A 74 3.21 9.40 3.21
C THR A 74 2.35 10.37 4.03
N SER A 75 2.33 11.63 3.62
CA SER A 75 1.56 12.69 4.28
C SER A 75 0.14 12.85 3.71
N SER A 76 -0.38 11.82 3.03
CA SER A 76 -1.69 11.84 2.38
C SER A 76 -2.44 10.52 2.59
N ASN A 77 -3.74 10.52 2.31
CA ASN A 77 -4.55 9.32 2.35
C ASN A 77 -4.40 8.53 1.04
N ALA A 78 -3.74 7.37 1.13
CA ALA A 78 -3.56 6.40 0.04
C ALA A 78 -4.59 5.25 0.12
N SER A 79 -5.71 5.53 0.78
CA SER A 79 -6.89 4.68 0.90
C SER A 79 -8.07 5.27 0.12
N ILE A 80 -9.19 4.55 0.09
CA ILE A 80 -10.41 4.96 -0.61
C ILE A 80 -10.93 6.33 -0.17
N GLY A 81 -10.66 6.73 1.07
CA GLY A 81 -11.03 8.05 1.59
C GLY A 81 -10.36 9.19 0.82
N GLY A 82 -9.13 8.99 0.35
CA GLY A 82 -8.40 9.98 -0.45
C GLY A 82 -9.04 10.26 -1.80
N ALA A 83 -9.73 9.28 -2.40
CA ALA A 83 -10.46 9.50 -3.64
C ALA A 83 -11.73 10.35 -3.42
N VAL A 84 -12.42 10.16 -2.29
CA VAL A 84 -13.61 10.95 -1.94
C VAL A 84 -13.21 12.41 -1.68
N THR A 85 -12.23 12.62 -0.81
CA THR A 85 -11.81 13.97 -0.42
C THR A 85 -11.02 14.69 -1.51
N GLY A 86 -10.18 13.96 -2.26
CA GLY A 86 -9.32 14.54 -3.29
C GLY A 86 -10.03 14.86 -4.61
N LEU A 87 -11.13 14.17 -4.94
CA LEU A 87 -11.86 14.38 -6.19
C LEU A 87 -13.19 15.15 -6.01
N GLY A 88 -13.63 15.39 -4.77
CA GLY A 88 -14.93 16.01 -4.51
C GLY A 88 -16.11 15.14 -5.00
N LEU A 89 -15.96 13.82 -4.98
CA LEU A 89 -17.01 12.86 -5.33
C LEU A 89 -17.67 12.31 -4.08
N ALA A 90 -19.00 12.25 -4.06
CA ALA A 90 -19.72 11.60 -2.97
C ALA A 90 -19.36 10.10 -2.91
N ALA A 91 -19.16 9.56 -1.70
CA ALA A 91 -18.72 8.18 -1.51
C ALA A 91 -19.64 7.14 -2.17
N ASN A 92 -20.95 7.41 -2.24
CA ASN A 92 -21.93 6.54 -2.89
C ASN A 92 -21.82 6.49 -4.43
N LYS A 93 -21.02 7.38 -5.06
CA LYS A 93 -20.74 7.34 -6.50
C LYS A 93 -19.66 6.33 -6.88
N ILE A 94 -18.88 5.84 -5.91
CA ILE A 94 -17.83 4.85 -6.15
C ILE A 94 -18.48 3.46 -6.21
N GLU A 95 -18.43 2.82 -7.38
CA GLU A 95 -19.13 1.55 -7.62
C GLU A 95 -18.25 0.32 -7.41
N CYS A 96 -16.93 0.47 -7.58
CA CYS A 96 -15.99 -0.63 -7.52
C CYS A 96 -14.59 -0.17 -7.12
N VAL A 97 -13.99 -0.90 -6.18
CA VAL A 97 -12.61 -0.71 -5.73
C VAL A 97 -11.84 -2.02 -5.93
N ILE A 98 -10.71 -1.99 -6.63
CA ILE A 98 -9.83 -3.16 -6.83
C ILE A 98 -8.58 -2.94 -5.99
N GLY A 99 -8.30 -3.92 -5.12
CA GLY A 99 -7.03 -3.98 -4.41
C GLY A 99 -5.96 -4.55 -5.32
N VAL A 100 -4.89 -3.80 -5.58
CA VAL A 100 -3.71 -4.32 -6.30
C VAL A 100 -2.76 -4.90 -5.27
N VAL A 101 -2.54 -6.21 -5.37
CA VAL A 101 -1.72 -6.99 -4.43
C VAL A 101 -0.61 -7.64 -5.24
N LYS A 102 0.63 -7.54 -4.75
CA LYS A 102 1.73 -8.29 -5.33
C LYS A 102 1.78 -9.68 -4.67
N ALA A 103 2.17 -10.71 -5.42
CA ALA A 103 2.24 -12.09 -4.92
C ALA A 103 3.25 -12.27 -3.77
N TYR A 104 4.09 -11.26 -3.55
CA TYR A 104 4.98 -11.09 -2.42
C TYR A 104 4.93 -9.64 -1.97
N THR A 105 5.48 -9.32 -0.80
CA THR A 105 5.49 -7.96 -0.28
C THR A 105 6.82 -7.28 -0.52
N THR A 106 6.78 -5.98 -0.77
CA THR A 106 7.97 -5.14 -0.87
C THR A 106 7.85 -3.98 0.10
N ARG A 107 8.96 -3.27 0.35
CA ARG A 107 8.98 -1.99 1.04
C ARG A 107 10.15 -1.12 0.61
N VAL A 108 9.85 0.14 0.31
CA VAL A 108 10.86 1.19 0.15
C VAL A 108 11.00 1.95 1.46
N GLY A 109 12.24 2.10 1.94
CA GLY A 109 12.53 2.86 3.16
C GLY A 109 12.41 2.05 4.46
N ALA A 110 12.50 2.77 5.57
CA ALA A 110 12.47 2.21 6.91
C ALA A 110 11.05 1.85 7.36
N GLY A 111 10.95 1.19 8.51
CA GLY A 111 9.70 0.82 9.18
C GLY A 111 9.49 -0.69 9.28
N PRO A 112 8.47 -1.12 10.05
CA PRO A 112 8.25 -2.53 10.36
C PRO A 112 7.89 -3.32 9.12
N PHE A 113 8.46 -4.52 8.97
CA PHE A 113 8.16 -5.41 7.87
C PHE A 113 8.12 -6.87 8.36
N PRO A 114 6.96 -7.34 8.85
CA PRO A 114 6.86 -8.62 9.56
C PRO A 114 7.27 -9.84 8.74
N THR A 115 7.01 -9.84 7.43
CA THR A 115 7.32 -10.95 6.51
C THR A 115 8.60 -10.75 5.71
N GLU A 116 9.45 -9.79 6.10
CA GLU A 116 10.71 -9.51 5.42
C GLU A 116 11.60 -10.76 5.34
N LEU A 117 12.12 -11.01 4.14
CA LEU A 117 13.13 -12.01 3.89
C LEU A 117 14.51 -11.36 4.00
N LEU A 118 15.32 -11.87 4.93
CA LEU A 118 16.70 -11.46 5.11
C LEU A 118 17.64 -12.50 4.48
N GLY A 119 18.76 -12.05 3.94
CA GLY A 119 19.76 -12.90 3.31
C GLY A 119 19.37 -13.34 1.88
N GLU A 120 19.84 -14.53 1.49
CA GLU A 120 19.85 -14.98 0.11
C GLU A 120 18.46 -15.03 -0.54
N ASP A 121 17.43 -15.56 0.14
CA ASP A 121 16.08 -15.63 -0.43
C ASP A 121 15.46 -14.24 -0.69
N GLY A 122 15.78 -13.26 0.16
CA GLY A 122 15.35 -11.87 -0.03
C GLY A 122 16.03 -11.23 -1.24
N GLU A 123 17.34 -11.47 -1.41
CA GLU A 123 18.13 -11.00 -2.56
C GLU A 123 17.67 -11.66 -3.87
N ARG A 124 17.39 -12.97 -3.83
CA ARG A 124 16.85 -13.72 -4.98
C ARG A 124 15.50 -13.16 -5.42
N LEU A 125 14.57 -12.96 -4.47
CA LEU A 125 13.26 -12.40 -4.76
C LEU A 125 13.35 -10.96 -5.29
N GLN A 126 14.25 -10.15 -4.73
CA GLN A 126 14.48 -8.79 -5.19
C GLN A 126 15.00 -8.75 -6.63
N LYS A 127 15.96 -9.62 -6.95
CA LYS A 127 16.55 -9.71 -8.29
C LYS A 127 15.53 -10.19 -9.32
N GLU A 128 14.82 -11.28 -9.05
CA GLU A 128 13.80 -11.83 -9.95
C GLU A 128 12.64 -10.84 -10.16
N GLY A 129 12.23 -10.15 -9.10
CA GLY A 129 11.14 -9.18 -9.14
C GLY A 129 11.52 -7.82 -9.73
N HIS A 130 12.79 -7.61 -10.11
CA HIS A 130 13.36 -6.31 -10.48
C HIS A 130 13.00 -5.20 -9.47
N GLU A 131 13.11 -5.49 -8.17
CA GLU A 131 12.67 -4.61 -7.09
C GLU A 131 13.75 -3.59 -6.70
N VAL A 132 14.09 -2.74 -7.67
CA VAL A 132 15.06 -1.64 -7.53
C VAL A 132 14.43 -0.36 -8.04
N GLY A 133 14.67 0.77 -7.35
CA GLY A 133 14.19 2.08 -7.78
C GLY A 133 14.80 2.49 -9.12
N THR A 134 13.98 2.88 -10.10
CA THR A 134 14.42 3.21 -11.46
C THR A 134 15.35 4.43 -11.50
N THR A 135 15.11 5.43 -10.66
CA THR A 135 15.89 6.68 -10.60
C THR A 135 17.00 6.64 -9.56
N THR A 136 16.71 6.13 -8.36
CA THR A 136 17.65 6.15 -7.23
C THR A 136 18.55 4.91 -7.16
N GLN A 137 18.25 3.87 -7.94
CA GLN A 137 18.89 2.54 -7.85
C GLN A 137 18.82 1.93 -6.44
N ARG A 138 17.90 2.42 -5.60
CA ARG A 138 17.73 1.94 -4.24
C ARG A 138 17.00 0.60 -4.26
N ALA A 139 17.65 -0.41 -3.73
CA ALA A 139 17.10 -1.75 -3.57
C ALA A 139 15.91 -1.74 -2.58
N ARG A 140 14.83 -2.45 -2.92
CA ARG A 140 13.64 -2.56 -2.05
C ARG A 140 13.75 -3.78 -1.15
N ARG A 141 13.30 -3.64 0.09
CA ARG A 141 13.15 -4.77 1.00
C ARG A 141 12.06 -5.68 0.45
N CYS A 142 12.27 -6.99 0.47
CA CYS A 142 11.35 -7.98 -0.09
C CYS A 142 10.97 -9.00 0.98
N GLY A 143 9.76 -9.56 0.90
CA GLY A 143 9.22 -10.47 1.89
C GLY A 143 8.06 -11.30 1.37
N TRP A 144 7.65 -12.31 2.12
CA TRP A 144 6.52 -13.17 1.75
C TRP A 144 5.20 -12.39 1.69
N LEU A 145 4.20 -12.95 0.98
CA LEU A 145 2.86 -12.37 0.98
C LEU A 145 2.33 -12.28 2.41
N ASP A 146 1.85 -11.11 2.78
CA ASP A 146 1.26 -10.86 4.09
C ASP A 146 -0.26 -10.71 3.97
N THR A 147 -0.99 -11.78 4.31
CA THR A 147 -2.46 -11.78 4.22
C THR A 147 -3.11 -11.05 5.39
N VAL A 148 -2.39 -10.80 6.49
CA VAL A 148 -2.89 -9.94 7.58
C VAL A 148 -3.00 -8.50 7.07
N VAL A 149 -1.98 -8.02 6.36
CA VAL A 149 -1.98 -6.72 5.68
C VAL A 149 -3.06 -6.65 4.61
N VAL A 150 -3.18 -7.66 3.75
CA VAL A 150 -4.24 -7.67 2.70
C VAL A 150 -5.63 -7.62 3.34
N ARG A 151 -5.88 -8.34 4.43
CA ARG A 151 -7.16 -8.28 5.15
C ARG A 151 -7.42 -6.93 5.78
N TYR A 152 -6.41 -6.35 6.45
CA TYR A 152 -6.52 -5.02 7.06
C TYR A 152 -6.85 -3.95 6.02
N THR A 153 -6.13 -3.94 4.90
CA THR A 153 -6.38 -2.98 3.81
C THR A 153 -7.70 -3.24 3.09
N SER A 154 -8.15 -4.50 3.00
CA SER A 154 -9.48 -4.84 2.48
C SER A 154 -10.60 -4.30 3.37
N MET A 155 -10.43 -4.36 4.69
CA MET A 155 -11.39 -3.82 5.67
C MET A 155 -11.56 -2.31 5.53
N ILE A 156 -10.47 -1.57 5.29
CA ILE A 156 -10.49 -0.11 5.13
C ILE A 156 -11.11 0.30 3.79
N ASN A 157 -10.71 -0.37 2.71
CA ASN A 157 -11.04 0.09 1.35
C ASN A 157 -12.29 -0.56 0.76
N GLY A 158 -12.79 -1.65 1.36
CA GLY A 158 -13.96 -2.37 0.85
C GLY A 158 -13.73 -2.97 -0.54
N PHE A 159 -12.58 -3.62 -0.76
CA PHE A 159 -12.24 -4.17 -2.07
C PHE A 159 -13.30 -5.13 -2.60
N LYS A 160 -13.71 -4.90 -3.85
CA LYS A 160 -14.61 -5.79 -4.57
C LYS A 160 -13.89 -6.92 -5.28
N TYR A 161 -12.70 -6.62 -5.82
CA TYR A 161 -11.81 -7.60 -6.43
C TYR A 161 -10.37 -7.34 -6.01
N LEU A 162 -9.54 -8.35 -6.17
CA LEU A 162 -8.10 -8.24 -6.00
C LEU A 162 -7.42 -8.54 -7.34
N ASN A 163 -6.46 -7.71 -7.72
CA ASN A 163 -5.54 -7.97 -8.82
C ASN A 163 -4.22 -8.47 -8.24
N LEU A 164 -3.96 -9.77 -8.37
CA LEU A 164 -2.70 -10.39 -7.91
C LEU A 164 -1.64 -10.29 -9.01
N THR A 165 -0.56 -9.58 -8.72
CA THR A 165 0.50 -9.25 -9.69
C THR A 165 1.81 -9.96 -9.36
N LYS A 166 2.67 -10.14 -10.37
CA LYS A 166 4.01 -10.73 -10.24
C LYS A 166 4.03 -12.13 -9.62
N LEU A 167 3.06 -12.96 -10.00
CA LEU A 167 3.01 -14.35 -9.54
C LEU A 167 4.16 -15.19 -10.13
N ASP A 168 4.55 -14.88 -11.36
CA ASP A 168 5.66 -15.47 -12.11
C ASP A 168 6.99 -15.40 -11.35
N THR A 169 7.26 -14.31 -10.62
CA THR A 169 8.46 -14.10 -9.81
C THR A 169 8.64 -15.17 -8.72
N LEU A 170 7.57 -15.83 -8.28
CA LEU A 170 7.66 -16.87 -7.25
C LEU A 170 8.09 -18.24 -7.78
N SER A 171 8.21 -18.40 -9.11
CA SER A 171 8.55 -19.69 -9.75
C SER A 171 9.96 -20.18 -9.43
N ILE A 172 10.83 -19.32 -8.90
CA ILE A 172 12.20 -19.65 -8.50
C ILE A 172 12.29 -20.36 -7.14
N PHE A 173 11.19 -20.46 -6.40
CA PHE A 173 11.13 -21.06 -5.07
C PHE A 173 10.41 -22.41 -5.10
N ASP A 174 11.04 -23.45 -4.54
CA ASP A 174 10.40 -24.76 -4.35
C ASP A 174 9.27 -24.71 -3.31
N THR A 175 9.36 -23.78 -2.36
CA THR A 175 8.40 -23.60 -1.27
C THR A 175 8.12 -22.13 -1.06
N ILE A 176 6.84 -21.75 -1.14
CA ILE A 176 6.36 -20.39 -0.89
C ILE A 176 5.71 -20.34 0.49
N LYS A 177 6.07 -19.34 1.30
CA LYS A 177 5.44 -19.09 2.60
C LYS A 177 4.46 -17.91 2.50
N ILE A 178 3.43 -17.93 3.35
CA ILE A 178 2.43 -16.86 3.43
C ILE A 178 2.24 -16.49 4.91
N GLY A 179 2.35 -15.20 5.23
CA GLY A 179 2.02 -14.67 6.56
C GLY A 179 0.51 -14.60 6.73
N PHE A 180 -0.05 -15.38 7.67
CA PHE A 180 -1.51 -15.44 7.92
C PHE A 180 -1.94 -14.94 9.31
N GLY A 181 -0.98 -14.72 10.20
CA GLY A 181 -1.23 -14.24 11.55
C GLY A 181 0.05 -13.74 12.20
N TYR A 182 -0.10 -12.91 13.23
CA TYR A 182 1.03 -12.41 14.00
C TYR A 182 0.96 -12.89 15.44
N THR A 183 2.14 -13.23 15.97
CA THR A 183 2.34 -13.49 17.39
C THR A 183 3.09 -12.32 17.99
N TYR A 184 2.60 -11.78 19.10
CA TYR A 184 3.26 -10.70 19.82
C TYR A 184 3.49 -11.11 21.27
N ASN A 185 4.75 -11.06 21.71
CA ASN A 185 5.09 -11.31 23.10
C ASN A 185 4.98 -10.00 23.89
N VAL A 186 3.94 -9.89 24.72
CA VAL A 186 3.82 -8.76 25.66
C VAL A 186 4.63 -9.10 26.90
N ARG A 187 5.68 -8.31 27.16
CA ARG A 187 6.35 -8.32 28.47
C ARG A 187 5.74 -7.19 29.31
N CYS A 188 4.74 -7.48 30.16
CA CYS A 188 4.35 -6.51 31.18
C CYS A 188 5.34 -6.60 32.34
N PRO A 189 6.03 -5.52 32.71
CA PRO A 189 6.82 -5.48 33.95
C PRO A 189 5.98 -5.82 35.20
N CYS A 190 4.67 -5.59 35.12
CA CYS A 190 3.70 -5.76 36.18
C CYS A 190 3.23 -7.21 36.44
N LEU A 191 3.32 -8.10 35.45
CA LEU A 191 2.62 -9.40 35.50
C LEU A 191 3.55 -10.61 35.66
N LEU A 192 4.89 -10.46 35.60
CA LEU A 192 5.89 -11.56 35.67
C LEU A 192 5.54 -12.81 34.83
N LEU A 193 4.66 -12.66 33.83
CA LEU A 193 4.15 -13.72 32.99
C LEU A 193 4.57 -13.43 31.56
N ASN A 194 5.42 -14.29 31.01
CA ASN A 194 5.63 -14.35 29.56
C ASN A 194 4.38 -14.99 28.94
N ARG A 195 3.45 -14.18 28.43
CA ARG A 195 2.35 -14.67 27.60
C ARG A 195 2.55 -14.21 26.15
N SER A 196 2.61 -15.18 25.24
CA SER A 196 2.48 -14.90 23.81
C SER A 196 1.02 -14.56 23.51
N LEU A 197 0.77 -13.32 23.12
CA LEU A 197 -0.54 -12.90 22.63
C LEU A 197 -0.59 -13.26 21.14
N TYR A 198 -1.44 -14.21 20.79
CA TYR A 198 -1.78 -14.48 19.40
C TYR A 198 -2.79 -13.45 18.96
N VAL A 199 -2.40 -12.56 18.04
CA VAL A 199 -3.34 -11.67 17.39
C VAL A 199 -3.90 -12.43 16.19
N LEU A 200 -4.89 -13.28 16.47
CA LEU A 200 -5.71 -13.87 15.42
C LEU A 200 -6.67 -12.81 14.88
N PRO A 201 -6.85 -12.69 13.56
CA PRO A 201 -7.78 -11.74 12.97
C PRO A 201 -9.24 -12.24 13.15
N TYR A 202 -9.80 -12.07 14.35
CA TYR A 202 -11.19 -12.33 14.80
C TYR A 202 -11.66 -13.80 14.96
N PRO A 203 -12.66 -14.08 15.85
CA PRO A 203 -13.07 -15.41 16.25
C PRO A 203 -14.15 -15.94 15.30
N THR A 204 -13.79 -16.90 14.45
CA THR A 204 -14.74 -17.94 14.04
C THR A 204 -14.10 -19.25 14.42
N ALA A 205 -14.72 -19.92 15.39
CA ALA A 205 -14.36 -21.26 15.79
C ALA A 205 -14.52 -22.20 14.60
N LEU A 206 -13.50 -23.02 14.31
CA LEU A 206 -13.60 -24.47 14.50
C LEU A 206 -12.22 -25.15 14.30
N SER A 207 -11.98 -26.15 15.16
CA SER A 207 -10.93 -27.18 15.17
C SER A 207 -9.46 -26.75 15.34
N ILE A 208 -9.01 -26.81 16.61
CA ILE A 208 -7.95 -27.71 17.11
C ILE A 208 -6.94 -28.18 16.07
N PHE A 209 -5.67 -27.76 16.17
CA PHE A 209 -4.51 -28.66 16.15
C PHE A 209 -3.33 -28.05 16.92
N SER A 210 -2.66 -28.92 17.65
CA SER A 210 -1.60 -28.70 18.65
C SER A 210 -0.22 -28.41 18.07
N ASN A 211 0.56 -27.63 18.82
CA ASN A 211 2.02 -27.42 18.77
C ASN A 211 2.62 -26.53 17.65
N PHE A 212 2.92 -25.29 18.07
CA PHE A 212 3.96 -24.31 17.68
C PHE A 212 4.77 -24.42 16.36
N SER A 213 5.18 -23.22 15.90
CA SER A 213 6.01 -22.84 14.71
C SER A 213 5.17 -22.37 13.52
N ILE A 214 5.72 -21.47 12.68
CA ILE A 214 5.07 -20.91 11.46
C ILE A 214 4.26 -22.02 10.80
N VAL A 215 2.92 -21.93 10.87
CA VAL A 215 2.07 -23.02 10.38
C VAL A 215 2.29 -23.12 8.88
N SER A 216 2.59 -24.34 8.44
CA SER A 216 2.95 -24.82 7.10
C SER A 216 2.39 -24.05 5.88
N PRO A 217 3.08 -24.11 4.73
CA PRO A 217 2.63 -23.49 3.48
C PRO A 217 1.29 -24.10 3.02
N VAL A 218 0.31 -23.24 2.72
CA VAL A 218 -0.92 -23.64 2.04
C VAL A 218 -0.57 -23.82 0.56
N LEU A 219 -0.62 -25.06 0.08
CA LEU A 219 -0.51 -25.38 -1.35
C LEU A 219 -1.85 -25.01 -2.02
N ILE A 220 -1.86 -23.99 -2.89
CA ILE A 220 -3.07 -23.62 -3.64
C ILE A 220 -3.05 -24.37 -4.97
N THR A 221 -3.90 -25.39 -5.11
CA THR A 221 -4.17 -26.06 -6.39
C THR A 221 -5.49 -25.58 -6.98
N GLY A 222 -5.45 -25.00 -8.18
CA GLY A 222 -6.61 -24.74 -9.03
C GLY A 222 -7.27 -23.37 -8.84
N VAL A 223 -7.03 -22.47 -9.80
CA VAL A 223 -7.79 -21.22 -9.94
C VAL A 223 -8.80 -21.42 -11.07
N ASN A 224 -10.09 -21.42 -10.73
CA ASN A 224 -11.18 -21.49 -11.70
C ASN A 224 -11.72 -20.06 -11.93
N THR A 225 -11.45 -19.48 -13.11
CA THR A 225 -11.87 -18.12 -13.46
C THR A 225 -13.18 -18.15 -14.25
N ARG A 226 -14.31 -17.87 -13.59
CA ARG A 226 -15.54 -17.46 -14.28
C ARG A 226 -15.65 -15.94 -14.25
N SER A 227 -15.63 -15.30 -15.41
CA SER A 227 -15.84 -13.86 -15.56
C SER A 227 -17.33 -13.54 -15.66
N HIS A 228 -17.81 -12.69 -14.75
CA HIS A 228 -19.09 -11.99 -14.90
C HIS A 228 -18.78 -10.52 -15.19
N SER A 229 -18.97 -10.08 -16.43
CA SER A 229 -18.76 -8.68 -16.82
C SER A 229 -19.96 -7.82 -16.43
N ARG A 230 -19.92 -7.21 -15.25
CA ARG A 230 -20.71 -6.00 -14.95
C ARG A 230 -19.82 -4.80 -15.24
N ALA A 231 -20.26 -3.92 -16.15
CA ALA A 231 -19.52 -2.69 -16.47
C ALA A 231 -19.75 -1.65 -15.37
N TYR A 232 -18.69 -1.28 -14.65
CA TYR A 232 -18.71 -0.22 -13.63
C TYR A 232 -18.47 1.16 -14.26
N LYS A 233 -19.11 2.19 -13.71
CA LYS A 233 -18.93 3.58 -14.15
C LYS A 233 -17.77 4.26 -13.43
N ILE A 234 -17.68 4.19 -12.10
CA ILE A 234 -16.53 4.73 -11.36
C ILE A 234 -15.76 3.60 -10.71
N PHE A 235 -14.48 3.49 -11.07
CA PHE A 235 -13.60 2.42 -10.64
C PHE A 235 -12.30 2.97 -10.05
N ILE A 236 -11.84 2.41 -8.92
CA ILE A 236 -10.64 2.87 -8.20
C ILE A 236 -9.68 1.72 -7.97
N SER A 237 -8.43 1.86 -8.40
CA SER A 237 -7.36 0.94 -8.03
C SER A 237 -6.60 1.47 -6.82
N VAL A 238 -6.53 0.67 -5.74
CA VAL A 238 -5.76 1.00 -4.55
C VAL A 238 -4.73 -0.10 -4.33
N LEU A 239 -3.45 0.26 -4.18
CA LEU A 239 -2.43 -0.71 -3.82
C LEU A 239 -2.54 -1.10 -2.34
N CYS A 240 -2.44 -2.40 -2.07
CA CYS A 240 -2.53 -2.92 -0.70
C CYS A 240 -1.19 -2.91 0.03
N CYS A 241 -0.08 -3.12 -0.68
CA CYS A 241 1.26 -3.31 -0.11
C CYS A 241 2.26 -2.32 -0.69
N PHE A 242 3.36 -2.08 0.04
CA PHE A 242 4.38 -1.07 -0.26
C PHE A 242 5.21 -1.35 -1.54
#